data_AF-A0A3N5L453-F1
#
_entry.id   AF-A0A3N5L453-F1
#
_cell.length_a   1.000
_cell.length_b   1.000
_cell.length_c   1.000
_cell.angle_alpha   90.00
_cell.angle_beta   90.00
_cell.angle_gamma   90.00
#
_symmetry.space_group_name_H-M   'P 1'
#
loop_
_entity.id
_entity.type
_entity.pdbx_description
1 polymer ?
#
loop_
_entity_poly.entity_id
_entity_poly.type
_entity_poly.pdbx_seq_one_letter_code
_entity_poly.pdbx_strand_id
1 'polypeptide(L)' 'MDRIKVISSFIDSVGYSEEKKILEIKIKKGKIYQYYSVPIERYIGLLNASSKGRYFDRYIRDRYRTSKKGF' A
#
# COMPACT_ATOMS: atom_id res chain seq x y z
N MET A 1 -13.50 3.29 2.30
CA MET A 1 -12.34 2.41 2.54
C MET A 1 -11.51 3.04 3.63
N ASP A 2 -11.34 2.32 4.72
CA ASP A 2 -10.53 2.75 5.86
C ASP A 2 -9.13 2.13 5.79
N ARG A 3 -8.13 2.88 6.25
CA ARG A 3 -6.75 2.38 6.32
C ARG A 3 -6.50 1.80 7.70
N ILE A 4 -5.83 0.66 7.76
CA ILE A 4 -5.35 0.05 8.99
C ILE A 4 -3.89 0.41 9.23
N LYS A 5 -3.54 0.69 10.49
CA LYS A 5 -2.14 0.90 10.90
C LYS A 5 -1.38 -0.41 10.79
N VAL A 6 -0.13 -0.33 10.37
CA VAL A 6 0.76 -1.49 10.28
C VAL A 6 2.07 -1.22 11.01
N ILE A 7 2.63 -2.27 11.61
CA ILE A 7 3.95 -2.20 12.22
C ILE A 7 4.99 -2.27 11.10
N SER A 8 5.64 -1.14 10.81
CA SER A 8 6.68 -1.01 9.79
C SER A 8 7.52 0.24 10.06
N SER A 9 8.79 0.23 9.63
CA SER A 9 9.67 1.41 9.67
C SER A 9 9.37 2.41 8.55
N PHE A 10 8.73 1.97 7.46
CA PHE A 10 8.50 2.78 6.25
C PHE A 10 7.02 3.12 6.03
N ILE A 11 6.13 2.14 6.26
CA ILE A 11 4.69 2.26 6.02
C ILE A 11 3.99 2.59 7.33
N ASP A 12 3.11 3.59 7.31
CA ASP A 12 2.31 4.01 8.46
C ASP A 12 0.96 3.26 8.49
N SER A 13 0.26 3.27 7.36
CA SER A 13 -1.03 2.60 7.21
C SER A 13 -1.28 2.16 5.78
N VAL A 14 -2.11 1.13 5.63
CA VAL A 14 -2.47 0.52 4.35
C VAL A 14 -3.97 0.38 4.32
N GLY A 15 -4.59 0.55 3.17
CA GLY A 15 -5.89 -0.06 2.96
C GLY A 15 -6.14 -0.37 1.49
N TYR A 16 -7.22 -1.11 1.24
CA TYR A 16 -7.52 -1.62 -0.08
C TYR A 16 -9.01 -1.55 -0.41
N SER A 17 -9.31 -1.09 -1.62
CA SER A 17 -10.66 -1.03 -2.17
C SER A 17 -10.78 -2.10 -3.24
N GLU A 18 -11.56 -3.14 -2.94
CA GLU A 18 -11.74 -4.27 -3.85
C GLU A 18 -12.52 -3.89 -5.11
N GLU A 19 -13.61 -3.13 -4.95
CA GLU A 19 -14.40 -2.57 -6.06
C GLU A 19 -13.53 -1.82 -7.07
N LYS A 20 -12.59 -0.99 -6.57
CA LYS A 20 -11.75 -0.13 -7.41
C LYS A 20 -10.40 -0.75 -7.75
N LYS A 21 -10.04 -1.88 -7.13
CA LYS A 21 -8.70 -2.48 -7.15
C LYS A 21 -7.60 -1.46 -6.85
N ILE A 22 -7.83 -0.63 -5.84
CA ILE A 22 -6.90 0.43 -5.41
C ILE A 22 -6.30 0.05 -4.06
N LEU A 23 -4.97 -0.01 -4.03
CA LEU A 23 -4.19 -0.10 -2.80
C LEU A 23 -3.71 1.30 -2.41
N GLU A 24 -4.10 1.76 -1.23
CA GLU A 24 -3.66 3.04 -0.68
C GLU A 24 -2.63 2.82 0.42
N ILE A 25 -1.49 3.49 0.31
CA ILE A 25 -0.38 3.39 1.25
C ILE A 25 -0.03 4.77 1.76
N LYS A 26 -0.11 4.95 3.07
CA LYS A 26 0.46 6.11 3.76
C LYS A 26 1.84 5.73 4.27
N ILE A 27 2.86 6.46 3.84
CA ILE A 27 4.22 6.29 4.37
C ILE A 27 4.40 7.11 5.64
N LYS A 28 5.35 6.73 6.51
CA LYS A 28 5.64 7.47 7.75
C LYS A 28 6.04 8.93 7.54
N LYS A 29 6.58 9.27 6.38
CA LYS A 29 6.88 10.66 5.98
C LYS A 29 5.63 11.47 5.56
N GLY A 30 4.43 10.99 5.85
CA GLY A 30 3.16 11.71 5.67
C GLY A 30 2.54 11.64 4.27
N LYS A 31 3.29 11.25 3.23
CA LYS A 31 2.77 11.13 1.86
C LYS A 31 1.82 9.93 1.73
N ILE A 32 0.76 10.09 0.93
CA ILE A 32 -0.18 9.03 0.59
C ILE A 32 -0.06 8.72 -0.90
N TYR A 33 0.05 7.44 -1.22
CA TYR A 33 0.14 6.91 -2.57
C TYR A 33 -1.04 5.98 -2.83
N GLN A 34 -1.60 6.08 -4.04
CA GLN A 34 -2.61 5.16 -4.55
C GLN A 34 -2.01 4.36 -5.70
N TYR A 35 -2.06 3.04 -5.57
CA TYR A 35 -1.65 2.09 -6.60
C TYR A 35 -2.91 1.50 -7.22
N TYR A 36 -3.03 1.61 -8.54
CA TYR A 36 -4.20 1.19 -9.30
C TYR A 36 -4.04 -0.20 -9.89
N SER A 37 -5.16 -0.89 -10.11
CA SER A 37 -5.23 -2.25 -10.67
C SER A 37 -4.41 -3.26 -9.86
N VAL A 38 -4.30 -3.04 -8.55
CA VAL A 38 -3.61 -3.94 -7.63
C VAL A 38 -4.58 -5.06 -7.28
N PRO A 39 -4.23 -6.33 -7.47
CA PRO A 39 -5.09 -7.44 -7.11
C PRO A 39 -5.03 -7.71 -5.59
N ILE A 40 -6.11 -8.28 -5.03
CA ILE A 40 -6.31 -8.40 -3.57
C ILE A 40 -5.19 -9.19 -2.88
N GLU A 41 -4.57 -10.15 -3.57
CA GLU A 41 -3.46 -10.96 -3.08
C GLU A 41 -2.24 -10.10 -2.74
N ARG A 42 -2.04 -8.97 -3.43
CA ARG A 42 -0.95 -8.04 -3.08
C ARG A 42 -1.22 -7.33 -1.77
N TYR A 43 -2.47 -6.97 -1.50
CA TYR A 43 -2.86 -6.38 -0.22
C TYR A 43 -2.72 -7.39 0.91
N ILE A 44 -3.27 -8.60 0.75
CA ILE A 44 -3.17 -9.68 1.75
C ILE A 44 -1.71 -10.04 2.01
N GLY A 45 -0.92 -10.25 0.95
CA GLY A 45 0.50 -10.55 1.08
C GLY A 45 1.28 -9.40 1.73
N LEU A 46 0.93 -8.14 1.46
CA LEU A 46 1.50 -7.01 2.16
C LEU A 46 1.15 -7.07 3.65
N LEU A 47 -0.10 -7.34 4.04
CA LEU A 47 -0.48 -7.42 5.46
C LEU A 47 0.21 -8.56 6.22
N ASN A 48 0.45 -9.69 5.57
CA ASN A 48 1.07 -10.87 6.18
C ASN A 48 2.61 -10.89 6.09
N ALA A 49 3.22 -9.99 5.32
CA ALA A 49 4.67 -9.97 5.18
C ALA A 49 5.38 -9.61 6.49
N SER A 50 6.42 -10.38 6.84
CA SER A 50 7.30 -10.10 7.99
C SER A 50 8.01 -8.74 7.87
N SER A 51 8.26 -8.27 6.65
CA SER A 51 8.73 -6.92 6.36
C SER A 51 7.86 -6.24 5.30
N LYS A 52 6.98 -5.35 5.76
CA LYS A 52 6.05 -4.58 4.91
C LYS A 52 6.78 -3.75 3.87
N GLY A 53 7.89 -3.11 4.25
CA GLY A 53 8.72 -2.32 3.34
C GLY A 53 9.32 -3.17 2.22
N ARG A 54 9.97 -4.30 2.57
CA ARG A 54 10.57 -5.20 1.58
C ARG A 54 9.54 -5.81 0.63
N TYR A 55 8.36 -6.18 1.14
CA TYR A 55 7.28 -6.68 0.30
C TYR A 55 6.78 -5.61 -0.67
N PHE A 56 6.55 -4.39 -0.15
CA PHE A 56 6.14 -3.25 -0.96
C PHE A 56 7.13 -2.94 -2.08
N ASP A 57 8.43 -2.88 -1.79
CA ASP A 57 9.46 -2.62 -2.79
C ASP A 57 9.52 -3.72 -3.87
N ARG A 58 9.38 -5.00 -3.46
CA ARG A 58 9.47 -6.13 -4.38
C ARG A 58 8.26 -6.28 -5.30
N TYR A 59 7.05 -6.05 -4.77
CA TYR A 59 5.81 -6.44 -5.44
C TYR A 59 4.90 -5.29 -5.81
N ILE A 60 5.10 -4.07 -5.31
CA ILE A 60 4.13 -2.98 -5.48
C ILE A 60 4.77 -1.72 -6.10
N ARG A 61 5.83 -1.17 -5.49
CA ARG A 61 6.33 0.21 -5.74
C ARG A 61 6.42 0.59 -7.22
N ASP A 62 7.02 -0.26 -8.04
CA ASP A 62 7.28 0.00 -9.46
C ASP A 62 6.54 -0.97 -10.38
N ARG A 63 5.55 -1.70 -9.85
CA ARG A 63 4.76 -2.69 -10.60
C ARG A 63 3.37 -2.22 -10.99
N TYR A 64 2.89 -1.14 -10.39
CA TYR A 64 1.56 -0.61 -10.61
C TYR A 64 1.61 0.88 -10.87
N ARG A 65 0.70 1.35 -11.71
CA ARG A 65 0.49 2.79 -11.88
C ARG A 65 0.20 3.40 -10.51
N THR A 66 0.91 4.47 -10.18
CA THR A 66 0.79 5.16 -8.90
C THR A 66 0.37 6.60 -9.10
N SER A 67 -0.42 7.13 -8.18
CA SER A 67 -0.65 8.57 -8.01
C SER A 67 -0.34 8.96 -6.58
N LYS A 68 0.33 10.09 -6.41
CA LYS A 68 0.52 10.70 -5.11
C LYS A 68 -0.68 11.59 -4.83
N LYS A 69 -1.38 11.37 -3.71
CA LYS A 69 -2.33 12.37 -3.22
C LYS A 69 -1.55 13.58 -2.71
N GLY A 70 -1.66 14.69 -3.43
CA GLY A 70 -1.28 16.00 -2.93
C GLY A 70 -2.21 16.39 -1.78
N PHE A 71 -1.65 17.08 -0.79
CA PHE A 71 -2.46 17.90 0.11
C PHE A 71 -2.80 19.19 -0.63
#